data_AF-A0A151RDW2-F1
#
_entry.id   AF-A0A151RDW2-F1
#
_cell.length_a   1.000
_cell.length_b   1.000
_cell.length_c   1.000
_cell.angle_alpha   90.00
_cell.angle_beta   90.00
_cell.angle_gamma   90.00
#
_symmetry.space_group_name_H-M   'P 1'
#
loop_
_entity.id
_entity.type
_entity.pdbx_description
1 polymer ?
#
loop_
_entity_poly.entity_id
_entity_poly.type
_entity_poly.pdbx_seq_one_letter_code
_entity_poly.pdbx_strand_id
1 'polypeptide(L)' 'IYMLIYVDDIIVTGNSHSVVQSFISKLNGVFAFKQLGDLDYFLGIEVKRTNSGSVILNQAKYIRDLLQ' A
#
# COMPACT_ATOMS: atom_id res chain seq x y z
N ILE A 1 2.16 -9.83 -11.89
CA ILE A 1 1.34 -8.96 -11.00
C ILE A 1 1.01 -9.80 -9.79
N TYR A 2 1.21 -9.24 -8.61
CA TYR A 2 0.81 -9.83 -7.34
C TYR A 2 -0.17 -8.87 -6.67
N MET A 3 -1.23 -9.42 -6.10
CA MET A 3 -2.25 -8.67 -5.38
C MET A 3 -2.45 -9.31 -4.01
N LEU A 4 -2.47 -8.48 -2.98
CA LEU A 4 -2.87 -8.85 -1.63
C LEU A 4 -4.13 -8.07 -1.27
N ILE A 5 -5.16 -8.77 -0.78
CA ILE A 5 -6.42 -8.17 -0.38
C ILE A 5 -6.62 -8.46 1.11
N TYR A 6 -6.92 -7.43 1.89
CA TYR A 6 -7.33 -7.54 3.28
C TYR A 6 -8.55 -6.66 3.53
N VAL A 7 -9.73 -7.28 3.66
CA VAL A 7 -11.02 -6.59 3.87
C VAL A 7 -11.19 -5.44 2.87
N ASP A 8 -10.97 -4.18 3.28
CA ASP A 8 -11.11 -2.98 2.46
C ASP A 8 -9.80 -2.49 1.81
N ASP A 9 -8.65 -3.04 2.22
CA ASP A 9 -7.32 -2.63 1.73
C ASP A 9 -6.80 -3.58 0.64
N ILE A 10 -6.27 -3.01 -0.45
CA ILE A 10 -5.65 -3.75 -1.55
C ILE A 10 -4.23 -3.26 -1.79
N ILE A 11 -3.26 -4.17 -1.77
CA ILE A 11 -1.89 -3.92 -2.22
C ILE A 11 -1.69 -4.57 -3.59
N VAL A 12 -1.15 -3.80 -4.54
CA VAL A 12 -0.75 -4.29 -5.86
C VAL A 12 0.75 -4.09 -6.03
N THR A 13 1.45 -5.14 -6.45
CA THR A 13 2.88 -5.08 -6.79
C THR A 13 3.21 -5.92 -8.04
N GLY A 14 4.37 -5.70 -8.64
CA GLY A 14 4.77 -6.38 -9.86
C GLY A 14 6.18 -6.00 -10.31
N ASN A 15 6.69 -6.75 -11.28
CA ASN A 15 8.01 -6.57 -11.87
C ASN A 15 8.09 -5.39 -12.85
N SER A 16 6.95 -4.92 -13.36
CA SER A 16 6.88 -3.79 -14.29
C SER A 16 5.93 -2.72 -13.78
N HIS A 17 6.46 -1.52 -13.58
CA HIS A 17 5.69 -0.39 -13.09
C HIS A 17 4.56 -0.01 -14.06
N SER A 18 4.77 -0.10 -15.37
CA SER A 18 3.75 0.21 -16.37
C SER A 18 2.57 -0.77 -16.31
N VAL A 19 2.84 -2.05 -16.08
CA VAL A 19 1.80 -3.08 -15.94
C VAL A 19 1.03 -2.89 -14.63
N VAL A 20 1.73 -2.57 -13.53
CA VAL A 20 1.10 -2.25 -12.24
C VAL A 20 0.19 -1.03 -12.36
N GLN A 21 0.67 0.06 -12.97
CA GLN A 21 -0.13 1.28 -13.16
C GLN A 21 -1.35 1.03 -14.05
N SER A 22 -1.18 0.34 -15.19
CA SER A 22 -2.30 -0.01 -16.05
C SER A 22 -3.37 -0.83 -15.32
N PHE A 23 -2.95 -1.74 -14.45
CA PHE A 23 -3.84 -2.57 -13.66
C PHE A 23 -4.57 -1.76 -12.57
N ILE A 24 -3.87 -0.86 -11.86
CA ILE A 24 -4.50 0.03 -10.87
C ILE A 24 -5.53 0.94 -11.54
N SER A 25 -5.22 1.51 -12.72
CA SER A 25 -6.18 2.34 -13.47
C SER A 25 -7.45 1.58 -13.85
N LYS A 26 -7.34 0.29 -14.22
CA LYS A 26 -8.50 -0.55 -14.50
C LYS A 26 -9.32 -0.82 -13.24
N LEU A 27 -8.67 -1.07 -12.10
CA LEU A 27 -9.35 -1.28 -10.82
C LEU A 27 -10.11 -0.03 -10.38
N ASN A 28 -9.51 1.16 -10.49
CA ASN A 28 -10.17 2.43 -10.17
C ASN A 28 -11.41 2.71 -11.04
N GLY A 29 -11.48 2.14 -12.26
CA GLY A 29 -12.66 2.25 -13.11
C GLY A 29 -13.82 1.32 -12.71
N VAL A 30 -13.52 0.20 -12.03
CA VAL A 30 -14.51 -0.81 -11.62
C VAL A 30 -14.96 -0.61 -10.18
N PHE A 31 -14.06 -0.12 -9.34
CA PHE A 31 -14.27 0.08 -7.91
C PHE A 31 -13.89 1.52 -7.56
N ALA A 32 -14.73 2.18 -6.76
CA ALA A 32 -14.47 3.52 -6.25
C ALA A 32 -13.40 3.50 -5.14
N PHE A 33 -12.17 3.09 -5.50
CA PHE A 33 -11.03 3.11 -4.60
C PHE A 33 -10.38 4.49 -4.61
N LYS A 34 -9.96 4.96 -3.43
CA LYS A 34 -9.11 6.13 -3.31
C LYS A 34 -7.68 5.68 -3.56
N GLN A 35 -7.07 6.12 -4.65
CA GLN A 35 -5.67 5.80 -4.93
C GLN A 35 -4.79 6.53 -3.91
N LEU A 36 -4.22 5.80 -2.95
CA LEU A 36 -3.42 6.37 -1.86
C LEU A 36 -1.96 6.65 -2.27
N GLY A 37 -1.55 6.25 -3.47
CA GLY A 37 -0.20 6.42 -3.97
C GLY A 37 0.70 5.27 -3.54
N ASP A 38 1.89 5.59 -3.05
CA ASP A 38 2.82 4.60 -2.55
C ASP A 38 2.34 3.96 -1.24
N LEU A 39 2.77 2.72 -1.00
CA LEU A 39 2.44 2.01 0.23
C LEU A 39 3.16 2.69 1.41
N ASP A 40 2.45 3.58 2.11
CA ASP A 40 2.93 4.26 3.32
C ASP A 40 2.36 3.62 4.60
N TYR A 41 1.15 3.06 4.53
CA TYR A 41 0.45 2.40 5.63
C TYR A 41 -0.36 1.21 5.16
N PHE A 42 -0.28 0.09 5.87
CA PHE A 42 -1.15 -1.08 5.68
C PHE A 42 -1.29 -1.87 6.97
N LEU A 43 -2.52 -2.22 7.39
CA LEU A 43 -2.77 -2.97 8.64
C LEU A 43 -2.16 -2.32 9.90
N GLY A 44 -2.08 -0.99 9.95
CA GLY A 44 -1.39 -0.29 11.04
C GLY A 44 0.14 -0.37 11.00
N ILE A 45 0.71 -0.98 9.96
CA ILE A 45 2.15 -0.98 9.68
C ILE A 45 2.48 0.24 8.82
N GLU A 46 3.32 1.13 9.35
CA GLU A 46 4.04 2.16 8.63
C GLU A 46 5.14 1.56 7.77
N VAL A 47 5.16 1.96 6.51
CA VAL A 47 6.22 1.63 5.57
C VAL A 47 6.98 2.90 5.26
N LYS A 48 8.27 2.95 5.62
CA LYS A 48 9.16 4.06 5.28
C LYS A 48 10.23 3.58 4.33
N ARG A 49 10.24 4.16 3.13
CA ARG A 49 11.31 3.95 2.15
C ARG A 49 12.44 4.92 2.44
N THR A 50 13.65 4.38 2.57
CA THR A 50 14.86 5.17 2.76
C THR A 50 15.47 5.55 1.41
N ASN A 51 16.27 6.61 1.39
CA ASN A 51 16.99 7.05 0.18
C ASN A 51 18.00 6.00 -0.33
N SER A 52 18.41 5.03 0.52
CA SER A 52 19.26 3.90 0.14
C SER A 52 18.49 2.73 -0.49
N GLY A 53 17.16 2.86 -0.63
CA GLY A 53 16.29 1.80 -1.14
C GLY A 53 15.89 0.74 -0.11
N SER A 54 16.37 0.85 1.14
CA SER A 54 15.90 -0.02 2.22
C SER A 54 14.49 0.38 2.69
N VAL A 55 13.72 -0.61 3.14
CA VAL A 55 12.36 -0.44 3.64
C VAL A 55 12.35 -0.67 5.14
N ILE A 56 11.83 0.29 5.89
CA ILE A 56 11.63 0.19 7.34
C ILE A 56 10.14 0.01 7.59
N LEU A 57 9.79 -1.02 8.36
CA LEU A 57 8.43 -1.30 8.81
C LEU A 57 8.31 -0.97 10.30
N ASN A 58 7.31 -0.19 10.69
CA ASN A 58 7.05 0.11 12.12
C ASN A 58 5.55 0.14 12.43
N GLN A 59 5.15 -0.08 13.68
CA GLN A 59 3.76 0.02 14.14
C GLN A 59 3.56 1.09 15.21
N ALA A 60 4.50 2.05 15.31
CA ALA A 60 4.49 3.02 16.40
C ALA A 60 3.22 3.87 16.41
N LYS A 61 2.68 4.24 15.25
CA LYS A 61 1.40 4.94 15.17
C LYS A 61 0.22 4.04 15.55
N TYR A 62 0.15 2.81 15.05
CA TYR A 62 -0.93 1.89 15.43
C TYR A 62 -0.99 1.65 16.94
N ILE A 63 0.15 1.43 17.59
CA ILE A 63 0.21 1.26 19.05
C ILE A 63 -0.23 2.53 19.78
N ARG A 64 0.17 3.72 19.31
CA ARG A 64 -0.27 4.99 19.89
C ARG A 64 -1.77 5.19 19.73
N ASP A 65 -2.32 4.91 18.55
CA ASP A 65 -3.74 5.07 18.25
C ASP A 65 -4.60 4.06 19.04
N LEU A 66 -4.06 2.88 19.38
CA LEU A 66 -4.74 1.86 20.19
C LEU A 66 -4.76 2.20 21.68
N LEU A 67 -3.74 2.89 22.19
CA LEU A 67 -3.59 3.23 23.61
C LEU A 67 -4.24 4.58 23.99
N GLN A 68 -4.78 5.32 23.02
CA GLN A 68 -5.63 6.50 23.25
C GLN A 68 -7.08 6.11 23.48
#